data_AF-A0A956C3N7-F1
#
_entry.id   AF-A0A956C3N7-F1
#
_cell.length_a   1.000
_cell.length_b   1.000
_cell.length_c   1.000
_cell.angle_alpha   90.00
_cell.angle_beta   90.00
_cell.angle_gamma   90.00
#
_symmetry.space_group_name_H-M   'P 1'
#
loop_
_entity.id
_entity.type
_entity.pdbx_description
1 polymer ?
#
loop_
_entity_poly.entity_id
_entity_poly.type
_entity_poly.pdbx_seq_one_letter_code
_entity_poly.pdbx_strand_id
1 'polypeptide(L)'
;MRMAKVLGSMVAVGAAMFALTAASDARADDEFDVSGGAGSIEVKTKGGWHVNKNAPWKVTAGDKTFAKDKWTLGETNAKISGVPAGNATVKIYVCSGDKCKNMTKTVAVK
;
A
#
# COMPACT_ATOMS: atom_id res chain seq x y z
N MET A 1 34.41 7.20 -62.87
CA MET A 1 34.30 6.06 -61.96
C MET A 1 34.01 6.60 -60.56
N ARG A 2 32.84 6.25 -60.00
CA ARG A 2 32.39 6.34 -58.58
C ARG A 2 32.14 7.75 -58.01
N MET A 3 30.89 8.15 -57.74
CA MET A 3 29.97 7.72 -56.64
C MET A 3 30.66 7.84 -55.27
N ALA A 4 30.09 8.40 -54.20
CA ALA A 4 28.77 8.95 -53.91
C ALA A 4 28.93 9.84 -52.67
N LYS A 5 28.14 10.92 -52.56
CA LYS A 5 28.07 11.75 -51.35
C LYS A 5 27.17 11.01 -50.35
N VAL A 6 27.77 10.31 -49.41
CA VAL A 6 27.08 9.47 -48.41
C VAL A 6 26.33 10.36 -47.42
N LEU A 7 25.09 9.95 -47.18
CA LEU A 7 24.11 10.51 -46.27
C LEU A 7 24.68 10.67 -44.85
N GLY A 8 24.37 11.82 -44.24
CA GLY A 8 24.58 12.05 -42.82
C GLY A 8 23.73 11.10 -41.99
N SER A 9 24.38 10.41 -41.05
CA SER A 9 23.75 9.49 -40.12
C SER A 9 24.09 9.86 -38.67
N MET A 10 23.04 9.97 -37.88
CA MET A 10 22.87 9.59 -36.45
C MET A 10 23.97 9.89 -35.43
N VAL A 11 23.65 10.73 -34.43
CA VAL A 11 23.92 10.53 -32.99
C VAL A 11 22.83 11.33 -32.22
N ALA A 12 21.74 10.71 -31.76
CA ALA A 12 21.53 10.01 -30.48
C ALA A 12 21.14 10.92 -29.29
N VAL A 13 20.51 10.29 -28.29
CA VAL A 13 20.20 10.75 -26.93
C VAL A 13 18.79 11.30 -26.72
N GLY A 14 17.98 10.58 -25.95
CA GLY A 14 17.04 11.24 -25.05
C GLY A 14 15.80 10.43 -24.65
N ALA A 15 15.85 9.93 -23.41
CA ALA A 15 14.71 9.50 -22.59
C ALA A 15 13.96 8.23 -23.03
N ALA A 16 14.53 7.08 -22.65
CA ALA A 16 13.72 5.94 -22.25
C ALA A 16 12.84 6.36 -21.07
N MET A 17 11.56 6.64 -21.33
CA MET A 17 10.56 6.77 -20.28
C MET A 17 10.28 5.38 -19.72
N PHE A 18 11.04 4.99 -18.70
CA PHE A 18 10.62 3.95 -17.76
C PHE A 18 9.45 4.53 -16.95
N ALA A 19 8.26 4.52 -17.53
CA ALA A 19 7.05 4.66 -16.73
C ALA A 19 7.01 3.43 -15.81
N LEU A 20 7.37 3.63 -14.54
CA LEU A 20 7.22 2.64 -13.51
C LEU A 20 5.78 2.13 -13.56
N THR A 21 5.61 0.90 -14.02
CA THR A 21 4.42 0.10 -13.75
C THR A 21 4.44 -0.21 -12.25
N ALA A 22 4.13 0.78 -11.42
CA ALA A 22 3.56 0.54 -10.11
C ALA A 22 2.11 0.10 -10.34
N ALA A 23 1.95 -1.09 -10.95
CA ALA A 23 0.80 -1.92 -10.70
C ALA A 23 0.87 -2.17 -9.19
N SER A 24 0.21 -1.31 -8.43
CA SER A 24 -0.14 -1.61 -7.07
C SER A 24 -0.98 -2.87 -7.22
N ASP A 25 -0.43 -4.02 -6.83
CA ASP A 25 -1.20 -5.24 -6.59
C ASP A 25 -2.28 -4.88 -5.55
N ALA A 26 -3.34 -4.23 -6.01
CA ALA A 26 -4.64 -4.23 -5.39
C ALA A 26 -5.19 -5.63 -5.63
N ARG A 27 -4.52 -6.62 -5.03
CA ARG A 27 -5.16 -7.88 -4.68
C ARG A 27 -6.28 -7.44 -3.74
N ALA A 28 -7.47 -7.32 -4.31
CA ALA A 28 -8.68 -7.20 -3.55
C ALA A 28 -8.74 -8.47 -2.70
N ASP A 29 -8.28 -8.37 -1.45
CA ASP A 29 -8.54 -9.42 -0.49
C ASP A 29 -10.06 -9.42 -0.28
N ASP A 30 -10.65 -10.60 -0.37
CA ASP A 30 -12.09 -10.80 -0.23
C ASP A 30 -12.54 -10.49 1.22
N GLU A 31 -11.59 -10.45 2.16
CA GLU A 31 -11.83 -10.22 3.58
C GLU A 31 -11.75 -8.75 3.99
N PHE A 32 -10.88 -7.95 3.36
CA PHE A 32 -10.69 -6.54 3.72
C PHE A 32 -9.97 -5.74 2.63
N ASP A 33 -10.23 -4.43 2.60
CA ASP A 33 -9.42 -3.45 1.88
C ASP A 33 -8.52 -2.68 2.82
N VAL A 34 -7.38 -2.22 2.31
CA VAL A 34 -6.49 -1.30 3.00
C VAL A 34 -6.13 -0.17 2.07
N SER A 35 -6.22 1.04 2.57
CA SER A 35 -5.91 2.25 1.82
C SER A 35 -5.08 3.22 2.66
N GLY A 36 -4.13 3.88 2.00
CA GLY A 36 -3.36 4.98 2.56
C GLY A 36 -3.86 6.29 1.95
N GLY A 37 -4.23 7.23 2.83
CA GLY A 37 -4.64 8.58 2.48
C GLY A 37 -3.63 9.62 2.96
N ALA A 38 -4.03 10.89 2.97
CA ALA A 38 -3.23 11.99 3.49
C ALA A 38 -2.91 11.77 4.98
N GLY A 39 -1.71 11.30 5.28
CA GLY A 39 -1.24 11.01 6.64
C GLY A 39 -2.06 9.99 7.44
N SER A 40 -2.83 9.13 6.77
CA SER A 40 -3.71 8.16 7.44
C SER A 40 -3.77 6.83 6.71
N ILE A 41 -4.14 5.78 7.45
CA ILE A 41 -4.39 4.45 6.92
C ILE A 41 -5.76 4.01 7.39
N GLU A 42 -6.53 3.42 6.48
CA GLU A 42 -7.85 2.86 6.76
C GLU A 42 -7.91 1.43 6.26
N VAL A 43 -8.37 0.53 7.14
CA VAL A 43 -8.71 -0.85 6.85
C VAL A 43 -10.21 -0.99 6.93
N LYS A 44 -10.84 -1.56 5.90
CA LYS A 44 -12.27 -1.86 5.87
C LYS A 44 -12.47 -3.34 5.64
N THR A 45 -13.15 -4.02 6.55
CA THR A 45 -13.50 -5.42 6.37
C THR A 45 -14.69 -5.57 5.43
N LYS A 46 -14.77 -6.72 4.76
CA LYS A 46 -15.83 -7.06 3.80
C LYS A 46 -16.58 -8.31 4.26
N GLY A 47 -17.81 -8.49 3.76
CA GLY A 47 -18.61 -9.67 4.06
C GLY A 47 -18.87 -9.82 5.56
N GLY A 48 -18.74 -11.05 6.08
CA GLY A 48 -18.91 -11.37 7.50
C GLY A 48 -17.69 -11.07 8.39
N TRP A 49 -16.65 -10.44 7.84
CA TRP A 49 -15.42 -10.13 8.59
C TRP A 49 -15.58 -8.85 9.41
N HIS A 50 -14.99 -8.85 10.60
CA HIS A 50 -14.92 -7.72 11.51
C HIS A 50 -13.49 -7.55 12.04
N VAL A 51 -13.19 -6.35 12.51
CA VAL A 51 -11.92 -5.97 13.12
C VAL A 51 -11.78 -6.68 14.47
N ASN A 52 -10.65 -7.37 14.67
CA ASN A 52 -10.31 -7.93 15.97
C ASN A 52 -9.81 -6.81 16.90
N LYS A 53 -10.71 -6.26 17.71
CA LYS A 53 -10.40 -5.19 18.67
C LYS A 53 -9.46 -5.61 19.79
N ASN A 54 -9.21 -6.90 20.00
CA ASN A 54 -8.33 -7.40 21.06
C ASN A 54 -6.90 -7.63 20.58
N ALA A 55 -6.69 -7.78 19.28
CA ALA A 55 -5.38 -8.05 18.69
C ALA A 55 -4.40 -6.86 18.79
N PRO A 56 -3.08 -7.11 18.70
CA PRO A 56 -2.05 -6.07 18.80
C PRO A 56 -1.83 -5.36 17.45
N TRP A 57 -2.78 -4.50 17.06
CA TRP A 57 -2.69 -3.67 15.84
C TRP A 57 -1.42 -2.81 15.85
N LYS A 58 -0.73 -2.76 14.71
CA LYS A 58 0.54 -2.03 14.57
C LYS A 58 0.71 -1.50 13.15
N VAL A 59 1.25 -0.29 13.01
CA VAL A 59 1.84 0.17 11.74
C VAL A 59 3.25 0.68 11.98
N THR A 60 4.14 0.39 11.02
CA THR A 60 5.49 0.93 10.99
C THR A 60 5.66 1.74 9.70
N ALA A 61 6.08 2.99 9.81
CA ALA A 61 6.33 3.89 8.68
C ALA A 61 7.70 4.55 8.89
N GLY A 62 8.69 4.16 8.06
CA GLY A 62 10.09 4.46 8.32
C GLY A 62 10.52 3.96 9.69
N ASP A 63 11.12 4.84 10.50
CA ASP A 63 11.59 4.53 11.86
C ASP A 63 10.49 4.62 12.93
N LYS A 64 9.30 5.10 12.57
CA LYS A 64 8.19 5.26 13.52
C LYS A 64 7.32 4.02 13.56
N THR A 65 7.02 3.55 14.75
CA THR A 65 6.04 2.49 14.99
C THR A 65 4.89 3.03 15.82
N PHE A 66 3.67 2.83 15.33
CA PHE A 66 2.44 3.19 16.01
C PHE A 66 1.76 1.91 16.48
N ALA A 67 1.50 1.84 17.78
CA ALA A 67 0.81 0.71 18.40
C ALA A 67 -0.72 0.91 18.36
N LYS A 68 -1.44 -0.09 18.85
CA LYS A 68 -2.90 -0.18 18.87
C LYS A 68 -3.58 1.03 19.49
N ASP A 69 -2.95 1.70 20.45
CA ASP A 69 -3.49 2.89 21.13
C ASP A 69 -3.74 4.07 20.18
N LYS A 70 -3.05 4.11 19.03
CA LYS A 70 -3.24 5.13 18.00
C LYS A 70 -4.31 4.77 16.98
N TRP A 71 -4.86 3.56 17.05
CA TRP A 71 -5.91 3.10 16.15
C TRP A 71 -7.29 3.39 16.70
N THR A 72 -8.15 3.92 15.85
CA THR A 72 -9.59 3.92 16.04
C THR A 72 -10.14 2.62 15.44
N LEU A 73 -10.49 1.66 16.31
CA LEU A 73 -11.00 0.34 15.91
C LEU A 73 -12.53 0.30 16.01
N GLY A 74 -13.20 0.36 14.88
CA GLY A 74 -14.63 0.05 14.73
C GLY A 74 -14.89 -1.45 14.64
N GLU A 75 -16.14 -1.83 14.34
CA GLU A 75 -16.48 -3.23 14.08
C GLU A 75 -16.03 -3.68 12.70
N THR A 76 -16.26 -2.88 11.67
CA THR A 76 -15.91 -3.21 10.27
C THR A 76 -14.83 -2.31 9.68
N ASN A 77 -14.29 -1.38 10.48
CA ASN A 77 -13.27 -0.45 10.05
C ASN A 77 -12.21 -0.25 11.13
N ALA A 78 -10.98 0.00 10.72
CA ALA A 78 -9.88 0.38 11.58
C ALA A 78 -9.11 1.51 10.92
N LYS A 79 -8.91 2.62 11.63
CA LYS A 79 -8.25 3.80 11.09
C LYS A 79 -7.14 4.29 12.01
N ILE A 80 -6.06 4.77 11.43
CA ILE A 80 -5.01 5.49 12.13
C ILE A 80 -4.66 6.76 11.36
N SER A 81 -4.42 7.84 12.09
CA SER A 81 -4.02 9.15 11.56
C SER A 81 -2.64 9.54 12.11
N GLY A 82 -1.99 10.50 11.46
CA GLY A 82 -0.64 10.96 11.84
C GLY A 82 0.47 10.01 11.38
N VAL A 83 0.18 9.14 10.41
CA VAL A 83 1.20 8.29 9.79
C VAL A 83 2.00 9.14 8.80
N PRO A 84 3.35 9.17 8.86
CA PRO A 84 4.16 9.88 7.89
C PRO A 84 3.90 9.41 6.46
N ALA A 85 3.99 10.31 5.49
CA ALA A 85 3.95 9.97 4.08
C ALA A 85 5.09 9.00 3.71
N GLY A 86 4.82 8.08 2.78
CA GLY A 86 5.74 7.03 2.37
C GLY A 86 5.16 5.63 2.54
N ASN A 87 6.01 4.61 2.46
CA ASN A 87 5.58 3.22 2.61
C ASN A 87 5.42 2.87 4.08
N ALA A 88 4.21 2.47 4.46
CA ALA A 88 3.86 2.04 5.81
C ALA A 88 3.46 0.56 5.81
N THR A 89 4.06 -0.21 6.70
CA THR A 89 3.75 -1.63 6.92
C THR A 89 2.73 -1.78 8.03
N VAL A 90 1.55 -2.27 7.70
CA VAL A 90 0.38 -2.38 8.58
C VAL A 90 0.15 -3.85 8.93
N LYS A 91 0.04 -4.17 10.23
CA LYS A 91 -0.40 -5.47 10.73
C LYS A 91 -1.89 -5.41 11.05
N ILE A 92 -2.65 -6.21 10.32
CA ILE A 92 -4.11 -6.23 10.28
C ILE A 92 -4.58 -7.52 10.93
N TYR A 93 -5.66 -7.42 11.70
CA TYR A 93 -6.24 -8.55 12.43
C TYR A 93 -7.75 -8.54 12.27
N VAL A 94 -8.29 -9.49 11.52
CA VAL A 94 -9.73 -9.58 11.21
C VAL A 94 -10.27 -10.95 11.60
N CYS A 95 -11.53 -11.03 12.02
CA CYS A 95 -12.18 -12.28 12.37
C CYS A 95 -13.56 -12.39 11.71
N SER A 96 -14.06 -13.60 11.52
CA SER A 96 -15.40 -13.92 11.01
C SER A 96 -15.88 -15.18 11.71
N GLY A 97 -16.83 -15.06 12.63
CA GLY A 97 -17.19 -16.14 13.56
C GLY A 97 -15.95 -16.63 14.33
N ASP A 98 -15.70 -17.94 14.31
CA ASP A 98 -14.56 -18.56 15.01
C ASP A 98 -13.23 -18.45 14.24
N LYS A 99 -13.22 -17.88 13.03
CA LYS A 99 -12.02 -17.78 12.19
C LYS A 99 -11.39 -16.41 12.34
N CYS A 100 -10.13 -16.35 12.78
CA CYS A 100 -9.34 -15.13 12.81
C CYS A 100 -8.14 -15.22 11.87
N LYS A 101 -7.87 -14.13 11.17
CA LYS A 101 -6.72 -13.96 10.29
C LYS A 101 -5.90 -12.76 10.72
N ASN A 102 -4.60 -12.88 10.54
CA ASN A 102 -3.67 -11.76 10.60
C ASN A 102 -2.95 -11.63 9.26
N MET A 103 -2.65 -10.39 8.87
CA MET A 103 -1.93 -10.13 7.63
C MET A 103 -1.05 -8.90 7.81
N THR A 104 0.07 -8.85 7.10
CA THR A 104 0.90 -7.66 7.01
C THR A 104 0.83 -7.12 5.59
N LYS A 105 0.45 -5.85 5.43
CA LYS A 105 0.42 -5.18 4.13
C LYS A 105 1.27 -3.92 4.13
N THR A 106 1.97 -3.67 3.03
CA THR A 106 2.63 -2.40 2.79
C THR A 106 1.68 -1.50 2.02
N VAL A 107 1.50 -0.28 2.50
CA VAL A 107 0.56 0.71 1.97
C VAL A 107 1.27 2.04 1.83
N ALA A 108 1.14 2.67 0.67
CA ALA A 108 1.65 4.01 0.45
C ALA A 108 0.71 5.03 1.11
N VAL A 109 1.24 5.76 2.08
CA VAL A 109 0.59 6.91 2.73
C VAL A 109 0.99 8.16 1.97
N LYS A 110 0.00 9.00 1.66
CA LYS A 110 0.20 10.25 0.92
C LYS A 110 0.46 11.41 1.85
#